data_AF-A0A7J2VV98-F1
#
_entry.id   AF-A0A7J2VV98-F1
#
_cell.length_a   1.000
_cell.length_b   1.000
_cell.length_c   1.000
_cell.angle_alpha   90.00
_cell.angle_beta   90.00
_cell.angle_gamma   90.00
#
_symmetry.space_group_name_H-M   'P 1'
#
loop_
_entity.id
_entity.type
_entity.pdbx_description
1 polymer ?
#
loop_
_entity_poly.entity_id
_entity_poly.type
_entity_poly.pdbx_seq_one_letter_code
_entity_poly.pdbx_strand_id
1 'polypeptide(L)'
;MEKNLRDEVYYTSRFLKEENRKGKSLVGDLAIILGVVGAGVAGGVIGYMLSKKKEEPPPETTTVTQTVTQTITQTTTVTKTTTTTVKPPPETTTVTQTVTQTTAIDTVFAYALKKLPEQEALKFKNVENFNSSSIALVDLYASLPPEKRNSKEVNDLLNQILLDNIIDELEKNLFDDKFVHPTLPSIENLNWIPTRENLDKIYDINVTFVAKDDKTPIAYAELRFVPVEYYYMIEKYGMRPEDYPKVFPPDKERVFVLTPVDGKFDSLEEKFSVTIKDIAGGREYKIVVLVRDLAGNEKIVEVKTPYIRQFENFGKELYDKGIIVAAHYYNWY
;
A
#
# COMPACT_ATOMS: atom_id res chain seq x y z
N MET A 1 10.90 -4.35 34.51
CA MET A 1 12.26 -4.16 33.99
C MET A 1 12.97 -5.47 33.61
N GLU A 2 12.35 -6.65 33.78
CA GLU A 2 12.94 -7.96 33.44
C GLU A 2 12.48 -8.56 32.10
N LYS A 3 11.55 -7.92 31.38
CA LYS A 3 11.06 -8.45 30.09
C LYS A 3 11.96 -8.12 28.89
N ASN A 4 12.81 -7.09 28.97
CA ASN A 4 13.70 -6.69 27.87
C ASN A 4 15.01 -7.49 27.78
N LEU A 5 15.35 -8.29 28.80
CA LEU A 5 16.58 -9.10 28.79
C LEU A 5 16.41 -10.49 28.14
N ARG A 6 15.17 -10.94 27.89
CA ARG A 6 14.94 -12.26 27.25
C ARG A 6 15.08 -12.23 25.73
N ASP A 7 14.86 -11.08 25.09
CA ASP A 7 14.93 -10.98 23.63
C ASP A 7 16.38 -10.77 23.12
N GLU A 8 17.26 -10.19 23.95
CA GLU A 8 18.70 -10.05 23.64
C GLU A 8 19.48 -11.38 23.80
N VAL A 9 19.05 -12.26 24.71
CA VAL A 9 19.68 -13.58 24.91
C VAL A 9 19.20 -14.61 23.86
N TYR A 10 18.07 -14.36 23.19
CA TYR A 10 17.58 -15.25 22.15
C TYR A 10 18.39 -15.13 20.84
N TYR A 11 18.95 -13.96 20.53
CA TYR A 11 19.70 -13.73 19.28
C TYR A 11 21.20 -14.02 19.35
N THR A 12 21.82 -13.99 20.54
CA THR A 12 23.23 -14.38 20.72
C THR A 12 23.45 -15.90 20.68
N SER A 13 22.39 -16.70 20.90
CA SER A 13 22.51 -18.17 20.93
C SER A 13 22.50 -18.86 19.55
N ARG A 14 22.18 -18.13 18.46
CA ARG A 14 22.23 -18.68 17.09
C ARG A 14 23.61 -18.55 16.43
N PHE A 15 24.42 -17.56 16.83
CA PHE A 15 25.77 -17.37 16.28
C PHE A 15 26.81 -18.36 16.84
N LEU A 16 26.53 -19.01 17.97
CA LEU A 16 27.46 -19.96 18.62
C LEU A 16 27.09 -21.44 18.41
N LYS A 17 26.13 -21.75 17.53
CA LYS A 17 25.67 -23.14 17.30
C LYS A 17 25.87 -23.66 15.87
N GLU A 18 26.40 -22.85 14.96
CA GLU A 18 26.68 -23.26 13.58
C GLU A 18 28.17 -23.63 13.35
N GLU A 19 29.05 -23.35 14.33
CA GLU A 19 30.51 -23.51 14.18
C GLU A 19 31.06 -24.88 14.61
N ASN A 20 30.21 -25.81 15.05
CA ASN A 20 30.67 -27.11 15.59
C ASN A 20 30.14 -28.36 14.88
N ARG A 21 29.86 -28.25 13.57
CA ARG A 21 29.43 -29.41 12.77
C ARG A 21 30.08 -29.46 11.40
N LYS A 22 31.41 -29.47 11.34
CA LYS A 22 32.19 -29.98 10.19
C LYS A 22 33.59 -30.43 10.63
N GLY A 23 33.63 -31.41 11.53
CA GLY A 23 34.77 -32.31 11.59
C GLY A 23 34.72 -33.25 10.39
N LYS A 24 35.61 -33.06 9.42
CA LYS A 24 36.11 -34.13 8.53
C LYS A 24 37.43 -33.70 7.88
N SER A 25 38.30 -34.68 7.82
CA SER A 25 39.76 -34.64 7.73
C SER A 25 40.32 -34.19 6.38
N LEU A 26 41.50 -33.56 6.44
CA LEU A 26 42.49 -33.55 5.37
C LEU A 26 42.83 -34.98 4.92
N VAL A 27 43.12 -35.11 3.63
CA VAL A 27 44.03 -36.03 2.92
C VAL A 27 43.34 -36.59 1.67
N GLY A 28 43.86 -36.24 0.49
CA GLY A 28 43.62 -36.97 -0.77
C GLY A 28 43.27 -36.10 -1.98
N ASP A 29 44.13 -36.17 -3.00
CA ASP A 29 43.94 -35.83 -4.42
C ASP A 29 43.96 -34.33 -4.79
N LEU A 30 45.02 -33.74 -5.38
CA LEU A 30 46.00 -34.16 -6.39
C LEU A 30 45.42 -34.40 -7.81
N ALA A 31 45.64 -33.38 -8.65
CA ALA A 31 45.91 -33.38 -10.11
C ALA A 31 44.75 -33.53 -11.12
N ILE A 32 45.03 -32.99 -12.34
CA ILE A 32 44.35 -33.17 -13.66
C ILE A 32 43.27 -32.06 -13.87
N ILE A 33 43.32 -31.05 -14.76
CA ILE A 33 43.96 -30.83 -16.09
C ILE A 33 44.16 -29.33 -16.36
N LEU A 34 45.32 -29.03 -16.95
CA LEU A 34 45.64 -27.83 -17.73
C LEU A 34 45.19 -28.03 -19.20
N GLY A 35 44.45 -27.05 -19.75
CA GLY A 35 44.59 -26.61 -21.15
C GLY A 35 43.83 -27.36 -22.25
N VAL A 36 42.81 -26.69 -22.82
CA VAL A 36 42.49 -26.78 -24.26
C VAL A 36 42.03 -25.39 -24.76
N VAL A 37 42.93 -24.77 -25.54
CA VAL A 37 42.70 -24.04 -26.81
C VAL A 37 41.70 -22.87 -26.83
N GLY A 38 42.24 -21.67 -27.04
CA GLY A 38 41.53 -20.56 -27.66
C GLY A 38 41.62 -20.60 -29.19
N ALA A 39 40.64 -19.98 -29.87
CA ALA A 39 40.80 -19.22 -31.11
C ALA A 39 39.43 -18.78 -31.68
N GLY A 40 39.31 -17.50 -32.02
CA GLY A 40 38.34 -16.93 -32.97
C GLY A 40 36.90 -16.81 -32.45
N VAL A 41 36.13 -15.74 -32.67
CA VAL A 41 36.03 -14.91 -33.86
C VAL A 41 35.51 -13.52 -33.49
N ALA A 42 36.12 -12.51 -34.09
CA ALA A 42 35.65 -11.13 -34.14
C ALA A 42 34.54 -10.96 -35.21
N GLY A 43 33.57 -10.08 -34.93
CA GLY A 43 32.57 -9.57 -35.89
C GLY A 43 31.15 -10.00 -35.53
N GLY A 44 30.14 -9.13 -35.48
CA GLY A 44 30.08 -7.73 -35.82
C GLY A 44 28.78 -7.10 -35.30
N VAL A 45 28.89 -5.81 -35.01
CA VAL A 45 27.78 -4.86 -35.01
C VAL A 45 27.24 -4.77 -36.45
N ILE A 46 25.94 -4.49 -36.60
CA ILE A 46 25.15 -4.29 -37.83
C ILE A 46 24.24 -5.49 -38.18
N GLY A 47 23.05 -5.46 -37.57
CA GLY A 47 21.89 -6.30 -37.92
C GLY A 47 20.55 -5.67 -37.52
N TYR A 48 20.55 -4.35 -37.26
CA TYR A 48 19.34 -3.52 -37.19
C TYR A 48 19.31 -2.73 -38.50
N MET A 49 18.20 -2.78 -39.24
CA MET A 49 17.95 -2.17 -40.57
C MET A 49 18.01 -3.12 -41.78
N LEU A 50 17.25 -4.24 -41.78
CA LEU A 50 16.62 -4.81 -43.00
C LEU A 50 15.71 -6.00 -42.65
N SER A 51 14.58 -5.72 -42.01
CA SER A 51 13.39 -6.59 -42.05
C SER A 51 12.14 -5.72 -41.90
N LYS A 52 11.87 -4.89 -42.92
CA LYS A 52 10.51 -4.39 -43.15
C LYS A 52 9.81 -5.40 -44.04
N LYS A 53 9.20 -6.42 -43.43
CA LYS A 53 8.10 -7.13 -44.06
C LYS A 53 6.90 -6.21 -44.05
N LYS A 54 6.29 -6.07 -45.23
CA LYS A 54 5.02 -5.39 -45.48
C LYS A 54 3.94 -6.28 -44.87
N GLU A 55 3.38 -5.89 -43.74
CA GLU A 55 2.20 -6.54 -43.18
C GLU A 55 0.97 -6.03 -43.94
N GLU A 56 0.19 -6.99 -44.45
CA GLU A 56 -1.12 -6.76 -45.06
C GLU A 56 -2.11 -6.28 -44.00
N PRO A 57 -3.04 -5.37 -44.33
CA PRO A 57 -4.06 -4.94 -43.38
C PRO A 57 -4.98 -6.12 -43.01
N PRO A 58 -5.30 -6.30 -41.71
CA PRO A 58 -6.24 -7.32 -41.28
C PRO A 58 -7.66 -7.01 -41.78
N PRO A 59 -8.52 -8.04 -41.96
CA PRO A 59 -9.88 -7.87 -42.45
C PRO A 59 -10.70 -6.97 -41.50
N GLU A 60 -11.48 -6.08 -42.08
CA GLU A 60 -12.43 -5.22 -41.38
C GLU A 60 -13.45 -6.08 -40.61
N THR A 61 -13.43 -5.97 -39.29
CA THR A 61 -14.46 -6.54 -38.42
C THR A 61 -15.58 -5.52 -38.26
N THR A 62 -16.74 -5.80 -38.85
CA THR A 62 -17.95 -5.00 -38.65
C THR A 62 -18.53 -5.28 -37.27
N THR A 63 -18.34 -4.37 -36.32
CA THR A 63 -19.03 -4.42 -35.02
C THR A 63 -20.47 -3.96 -35.19
N VAL A 64 -21.43 -4.88 -35.11
CA VAL A 64 -22.86 -4.55 -35.02
C VAL A 64 -23.19 -4.25 -33.57
N THR A 65 -23.50 -2.99 -33.26
CA THR A 65 -24.09 -2.61 -31.97
C THR A 65 -25.57 -3.00 -31.97
N GLN A 66 -25.93 -4.05 -31.23
CA GLN A 66 -27.33 -4.32 -30.89
C GLN A 66 -27.69 -3.55 -29.62
N THR A 67 -28.58 -2.58 -29.75
CA THR A 67 -29.26 -1.97 -28.60
C THR A 67 -30.34 -2.93 -28.13
N VAL A 68 -30.13 -3.58 -27.00
CA VAL A 68 -31.17 -4.37 -26.32
C VAL A 68 -31.90 -3.44 -25.36
N THR A 69 -33.14 -3.10 -25.68
CA THR A 69 -34.06 -2.47 -24.73
C THR A 69 -34.56 -3.55 -23.78
N GLN A 70 -34.04 -3.57 -22.55
CA GLN A 70 -34.64 -4.37 -21.47
C GLN A 70 -35.80 -3.60 -20.87
N THR A 71 -37.02 -4.12 -21.05
CA THR A 71 -38.18 -3.71 -20.29
C THR A 71 -38.10 -4.38 -18.92
N ILE A 72 -37.84 -3.59 -17.87
CA ILE A 72 -37.91 -4.08 -16.48
C ILE A 72 -39.38 -4.23 -16.11
N THR A 73 -39.82 -5.46 -15.89
CA THR A 73 -41.14 -5.76 -15.35
C THR A 73 -41.19 -5.33 -13.88
N GLN A 74 -41.80 -4.17 -13.60
CA GLN A 74 -42.19 -3.82 -12.24
C GLN A 74 -43.31 -4.77 -11.78
N THR A 75 -43.04 -5.56 -10.75
CA THR A 75 -44.07 -6.39 -10.09
C THR A 75 -44.97 -5.50 -9.25
N THR A 76 -46.01 -4.95 -9.87
CA THR A 76 -47.09 -4.27 -9.14
C THR A 76 -48.02 -5.31 -8.53
N THR A 77 -47.95 -5.51 -7.22
CA THR A 77 -48.93 -6.33 -6.51
C THR A 77 -50.21 -5.49 -6.32
N VAL A 78 -51.22 -5.75 -7.13
CA VAL A 78 -52.53 -5.09 -7.05
C VAL A 78 -53.46 -5.92 -6.17
N THR A 79 -53.66 -5.51 -4.92
CA THR A 79 -54.68 -6.10 -4.04
C THR A 79 -56.04 -5.49 -4.33
N LYS A 80 -56.92 -6.23 -5.00
CA LYS A 80 -58.26 -5.78 -5.39
C LYS A 80 -59.30 -6.29 -4.40
N THR A 81 -59.72 -5.43 -3.46
CA THR A 81 -60.84 -5.75 -2.55
C THR A 81 -62.15 -5.36 -3.21
N THR A 82 -63.01 -6.33 -3.50
CA THR A 82 -64.34 -6.10 -4.07
C THR A 82 -65.39 -6.25 -2.97
N THR A 83 -66.07 -5.17 -2.61
CA THR A 83 -67.19 -5.21 -1.67
C THR A 83 -68.48 -5.08 -2.46
N THR A 84 -69.24 -6.18 -2.56
CA THR A 84 -70.55 -6.21 -3.22
C THR A 84 -71.65 -6.09 -2.18
N THR A 85 -72.37 -4.98 -2.16
CA THR A 85 -73.58 -4.83 -1.35
C THR A 85 -74.80 -5.09 -2.23
N VAL A 86 -75.50 -6.20 -2.00
CA VAL A 86 -76.70 -6.57 -2.76
C VAL A 86 -77.95 -6.21 -1.94
N LYS A 87 -78.84 -5.41 -2.54
CA LYS A 87 -80.20 -5.16 -2.03
C LYS A 87 -81.21 -5.46 -3.17
N PRO A 88 -82.34 -6.15 -2.91
CA PRO A 88 -83.31 -6.48 -3.96
C PRO A 88 -84.46 -5.43 -4.03
N PRO A 89 -85.32 -5.41 -5.07
CA PRO A 89 -85.11 -5.38 -6.54
C PRO A 89 -85.81 -4.12 -7.17
N PRO A 90 -85.89 -3.94 -8.51
CA PRO A 90 -84.90 -4.12 -9.57
C PRO A 90 -84.64 -2.75 -10.25
N GLU A 91 -83.55 -2.05 -9.94
CA GLU A 91 -83.16 -0.90 -10.78
C GLU A 91 -81.65 -0.61 -10.63
N THR A 92 -80.97 -0.69 -11.76
CA THR A 92 -79.65 -0.13 -12.12
C THR A 92 -78.53 -0.22 -11.06
N THR A 93 -77.61 -1.17 -11.25
CA THR A 93 -76.37 -1.28 -10.46
C THR A 93 -75.35 -0.24 -10.94
N THR A 94 -75.20 0.86 -10.20
CA THR A 94 -74.09 1.81 -10.39
C THR A 94 -72.89 1.32 -9.59
N VAL A 95 -71.83 0.89 -10.28
CA VAL A 95 -70.57 0.50 -9.66
C VAL A 95 -69.66 1.72 -9.57
N THR A 96 -69.51 2.29 -8.37
CA THR A 96 -68.51 3.34 -8.11
C THR A 96 -67.19 2.67 -7.71
N GLN A 97 -66.18 2.74 -8.58
CA GLN A 97 -64.83 2.25 -8.27
C GLN A 97 -63.98 3.42 -7.76
N THR A 98 -63.60 3.39 -6.49
CA THR A 98 -62.55 4.27 -5.95
C THR A 98 -61.26 3.49 -5.95
N VAL A 99 -60.32 3.86 -6.83
CA VAL A 99 -58.97 3.29 -6.88
C VAL A 99 -58.05 4.18 -6.06
N THR A 100 -57.62 3.70 -4.89
CA THR A 100 -56.53 4.33 -4.14
C THR A 100 -55.24 3.60 -4.48
N GLN A 101 -54.35 4.28 -5.21
CA GLN A 101 -53.05 3.75 -5.62
C GLN A 101 -52.00 4.18 -4.59
N THR A 102 -51.52 3.24 -3.76
CA THR A 102 -50.41 3.47 -2.85
C THR A 102 -49.15 2.86 -3.47
N THR A 103 -48.34 3.69 -4.12
CA THR A 103 -47.03 3.31 -4.66
C THR A 103 -46.03 3.38 -3.50
N ALA A 104 -45.76 2.24 -2.85
CA ALA A 104 -44.58 2.13 -1.99
C ALA A 104 -43.36 2.07 -2.91
N ILE A 105 -42.79 3.23 -3.20
CA ILE A 105 -41.54 3.31 -3.96
C ILE A 105 -40.43 2.98 -2.96
N ASP A 106 -39.96 1.73 -2.93
CA ASP A 106 -38.77 1.28 -2.20
C ASP A 106 -37.53 1.97 -2.78
N THR A 107 -37.39 3.25 -2.43
CA THR A 107 -36.30 4.14 -2.86
C THR A 107 -35.41 4.45 -1.69
N VAL A 108 -34.13 4.70 -2.00
CA VAL A 108 -33.15 5.18 -1.03
C VAL A 108 -33.64 6.49 -0.39
N PHE A 109 -34.31 7.35 -1.17
CA PHE A 109 -34.94 8.57 -0.67
C PHE A 109 -36.02 8.32 0.39
N ALA A 110 -36.94 7.37 0.15
CA ALA A 110 -37.97 7.03 1.12
C ALA A 110 -37.36 6.44 2.41
N TYR A 111 -36.25 5.71 2.29
CA TYR A 111 -35.48 5.25 3.45
C TYR A 111 -34.81 6.42 4.19
N ALA A 112 -34.16 7.33 3.46
CA ALA A 112 -33.50 8.51 4.01
C ALA A 112 -34.47 9.41 4.77
N LEU A 113 -35.70 9.63 4.28
CA LEU A 113 -36.74 10.41 4.97
C LEU A 113 -37.13 9.83 6.34
N LYS A 114 -36.92 8.53 6.59
CA LYS A 114 -37.18 7.91 7.90
C LYS A 114 -36.07 8.18 8.91
N LYS A 115 -34.88 8.57 8.45
CA LYS A 115 -33.65 8.67 9.26
C LYS A 115 -33.12 10.10 9.35
N LEU A 116 -33.41 10.94 8.36
CA LEU A 116 -32.82 12.25 8.16
C LEU A 116 -33.91 13.34 8.02
N PRO A 117 -33.58 14.61 8.34
CA PRO A 117 -34.42 15.74 7.98
C PRO A 117 -34.65 15.80 6.46
N GLU A 118 -35.80 16.31 6.04
CA GLU A 118 -36.21 16.34 4.62
C GLU A 118 -35.15 16.97 3.71
N GLN A 119 -34.55 18.09 4.12
CA GLN A 119 -33.52 18.79 3.36
C GLN A 119 -32.26 17.94 3.13
N GLU A 120 -31.91 17.09 4.10
CA GLU A 120 -30.76 16.18 3.98
C GLU A 120 -31.12 14.93 3.18
N ALA A 121 -32.32 14.40 3.39
CA ALA A 121 -32.82 13.25 2.64
C ALA A 121 -32.89 13.53 1.13
N LEU A 122 -33.20 14.76 0.73
CA LEU A 122 -33.26 15.19 -0.68
C LEU A 122 -31.95 14.94 -1.45
N LYS A 123 -30.81 14.85 -0.77
CA LYS A 123 -29.53 14.49 -1.41
C LYS A 123 -29.59 13.11 -2.06
N PHE A 124 -30.34 12.18 -1.49
CA PHE A 124 -30.48 10.80 -1.97
C PHE A 124 -31.64 10.60 -2.95
N LYS A 125 -32.27 11.69 -3.43
CA LYS A 125 -33.48 11.62 -4.28
C LYS A 125 -33.26 10.85 -5.58
N ASN A 126 -32.08 10.99 -6.18
CA ASN A 126 -31.81 10.47 -7.52
C ASN A 126 -31.10 9.11 -7.52
N VAL A 127 -30.77 8.55 -6.35
CA VAL A 127 -30.05 7.27 -6.26
C VAL A 127 -30.90 6.15 -6.86
N GLU A 128 -30.36 5.48 -7.88
CA GLU A 128 -31.09 4.51 -8.69
C GLU A 128 -31.10 3.12 -8.05
N ASN A 129 -30.05 2.75 -7.32
CA ASN A 129 -29.91 1.45 -6.68
C ASN A 129 -30.41 1.44 -5.24
N PHE A 130 -31.47 0.67 -4.95
CA PHE A 130 -31.88 0.35 -3.57
C PHE A 130 -31.25 -0.97 -3.14
N ASN A 131 -29.97 -0.91 -2.74
CA ASN A 131 -29.18 -2.07 -2.31
C ASN A 131 -28.59 -1.88 -0.90
N SER A 132 -27.89 -2.89 -0.39
CA SER A 132 -27.24 -2.84 0.92
C SER A 132 -26.27 -1.66 1.07
N SER A 133 -25.48 -1.34 0.04
CA SER A 133 -24.53 -0.22 0.07
C SER A 133 -25.22 1.14 0.17
N SER A 134 -26.27 1.36 -0.61
CA SER A 134 -27.06 2.60 -0.58
C SER A 134 -27.76 2.82 0.78
N ILE A 135 -28.30 1.76 1.37
CA ILE A 135 -28.96 1.79 2.67
C ILE A 135 -27.92 2.07 3.76
N ALA A 136 -26.79 1.36 3.70
CA ALA A 136 -25.69 1.54 4.64
C ALA A 136 -25.10 2.95 4.56
N LEU A 137 -24.94 3.55 3.38
CA LEU A 137 -24.46 4.92 3.24
C LEU A 137 -25.40 5.92 3.93
N VAL A 138 -26.72 5.75 3.78
CA VAL A 138 -27.71 6.59 4.48
C VAL A 138 -27.58 6.43 5.99
N ASP A 139 -27.42 5.19 6.49
CA ASP A 139 -27.25 4.94 7.92
C ASP A 139 -25.94 5.53 8.46
N LEU A 140 -24.84 5.41 7.71
CA LEU A 140 -23.54 6.01 8.03
C LEU A 140 -23.63 7.53 8.07
N TYR A 141 -24.21 8.15 7.03
CA TYR A 141 -24.41 9.59 7.00
C TYR A 141 -25.32 10.04 8.15
N ALA A 142 -26.42 9.34 8.45
CA ALA A 142 -27.30 9.66 9.57
C ALA A 142 -26.63 9.50 10.95
N SER A 143 -25.64 8.61 11.07
CA SER A 143 -24.88 8.42 12.31
C SER A 143 -23.97 9.61 12.65
N LEU A 144 -23.61 10.44 11.66
CA LEU A 144 -22.79 11.62 11.88
C LEU A 144 -23.57 12.71 12.64
N PRO A 145 -22.92 13.45 13.56
CA PRO A 145 -23.51 14.63 14.18
C PRO A 145 -23.92 15.69 13.14
N PRO A 146 -25.01 16.46 13.37
CA PRO A 146 -25.49 17.47 12.43
C PRO A 146 -24.40 18.48 11.99
N GLU A 147 -23.49 18.84 12.88
CA GLU A 147 -22.39 19.76 12.61
C GLU A 147 -21.42 19.17 11.58
N LYS A 148 -21.13 17.87 11.68
CA LYS A 148 -20.28 17.16 10.72
C LYS A 148 -20.97 16.94 9.38
N ARG A 149 -22.28 16.64 9.37
CA ARG A 149 -23.06 16.49 8.13
C ARG A 149 -23.11 17.76 7.30
N ASN A 150 -23.08 18.91 7.96
CA ASN A 150 -23.01 20.23 7.33
C ASN A 150 -21.57 20.67 7.01
N SER A 151 -20.56 19.88 7.34
CA SER A 151 -19.18 20.21 6.99
C SER A 151 -18.97 20.16 5.47
N LYS A 152 -18.09 21.02 4.97
CA LYS A 152 -17.75 21.07 3.55
C LYS A 152 -17.18 19.72 3.08
N GLU A 153 -16.30 19.11 3.88
CA GLU A 153 -15.61 17.87 3.51
C GLU A 153 -16.58 16.69 3.31
N VAL A 154 -17.54 16.51 4.23
CA VAL A 154 -18.55 15.45 4.11
C VAL A 154 -19.43 15.68 2.89
N ASN A 155 -19.85 16.93 2.65
CA ASN A 155 -20.70 17.25 1.50
C ASN A 155 -19.97 17.10 0.17
N ASP A 156 -18.70 17.50 0.09
CA ASP A 156 -17.89 17.35 -1.12
C ASP A 156 -17.73 15.86 -1.48
N LEU A 157 -17.40 14.99 -0.51
CA LEU A 157 -17.31 13.55 -0.77
C LEU A 157 -18.67 12.94 -1.10
N LEU A 158 -19.72 13.28 -0.34
CA LEU A 158 -21.05 12.74 -0.59
C LEU A 158 -21.56 13.11 -1.99
N ASN A 159 -21.32 14.35 -2.44
CA ASN A 159 -21.70 14.77 -3.80
C ASN A 159 -20.90 14.02 -4.88
N GLN A 160 -19.67 13.64 -4.61
CA GLN A 160 -18.87 12.81 -5.53
C GLN A 160 -19.45 11.40 -5.64
N ILE A 161 -19.76 10.77 -4.51
CA ILE A 161 -20.38 9.43 -4.45
C ILE A 161 -21.75 9.44 -5.14
N LEU A 162 -22.52 10.51 -5.01
CA LEU A 162 -23.86 10.60 -5.59
C LEU A 162 -23.87 11.07 -7.05
N LEU A 163 -22.71 11.25 -7.69
CA LEU A 163 -22.61 11.89 -9.01
C LEU A 163 -23.21 11.03 -10.14
N ASP A 164 -22.98 9.71 -10.10
CA ASP A 164 -23.47 8.76 -11.08
C ASP A 164 -24.79 8.07 -10.65
N ASN A 165 -25.31 8.47 -9.49
CA ASN A 165 -26.51 7.93 -8.84
C ASN A 165 -26.44 6.44 -8.46
N ILE A 166 -25.26 5.82 -8.47
CA ILE A 166 -25.07 4.40 -8.13
C ILE A 166 -24.08 4.32 -6.97
N ILE A 167 -24.55 3.89 -5.80
CA ILE A 167 -23.66 3.71 -4.65
C ILE A 167 -23.08 2.30 -4.65
N ASP A 168 -21.78 2.18 -4.84
CA ASP A 168 -21.07 0.91 -4.75
C ASP A 168 -20.51 0.62 -3.34
N GLU A 169 -19.88 -0.56 -3.18
CA GLU A 169 -19.29 -0.96 -1.90
C GLU A 169 -18.03 -0.16 -1.55
N LEU A 170 -17.22 0.22 -2.54
CA LEU A 170 -15.98 0.98 -2.35
C LEU A 170 -16.30 2.40 -1.85
N GLU A 171 -17.29 3.06 -2.45
CA GLU A 171 -17.74 4.39 -2.06
C GLU A 171 -18.34 4.39 -0.64
N LYS A 172 -19.15 3.38 -0.33
CA LYS A 172 -19.66 3.17 1.03
C LYS A 172 -18.52 2.95 2.02
N ASN A 173 -17.51 2.17 1.67
CA ASN A 173 -16.34 1.94 2.53
C ASN A 173 -15.50 3.20 2.68
N LEU A 174 -15.30 3.97 1.62
CA LEU A 174 -14.60 5.25 1.63
C LEU A 174 -15.27 6.25 2.58
N PHE A 175 -16.60 6.36 2.52
CA PHE A 175 -17.33 7.24 3.43
C PHE A 175 -17.26 6.78 4.89
N ASP A 176 -17.44 5.48 5.13
CA ASP A 176 -17.34 4.88 6.46
C ASP A 176 -15.97 5.13 7.07
N ASP A 177 -14.92 4.76 6.35
CA ASP A 177 -13.54 4.86 6.78
C ASP A 177 -13.14 6.31 7.02
N LYS A 178 -13.47 7.22 6.09
CA LYS A 178 -13.06 8.61 6.25
C LYS A 178 -13.74 9.35 7.41
N PHE A 179 -15.02 9.08 7.68
CA PHE A 179 -15.82 9.96 8.57
C PHE A 179 -16.42 9.29 9.80
N VAL A 180 -16.70 7.99 9.74
CA VAL A 180 -17.47 7.29 10.78
C VAL A 180 -16.57 6.40 11.60
N HIS A 181 -15.85 5.48 10.94
CA HIS A 181 -14.96 4.50 11.57
C HIS A 181 -13.60 4.45 10.85
N PRO A 182 -12.72 5.44 11.08
CA PRO A 182 -11.39 5.46 10.49
C PRO A 182 -10.54 4.29 10.94
N THR A 183 -10.03 3.53 9.98
CA THR A 183 -9.03 2.50 10.18
C THR A 183 -7.69 2.99 9.65
N LEU A 184 -6.60 2.70 10.37
CA LEU A 184 -5.28 3.07 9.91
C LEU A 184 -4.72 1.93 9.08
N PRO A 185 -4.06 2.21 7.94
CA PRO A 185 -3.37 1.17 7.21
C PRO A 185 -2.27 0.55 8.07
N SER A 186 -1.96 -0.70 7.79
CA SER A 186 -0.90 -1.47 8.42
C SER A 186 0.30 -1.59 7.50
N ILE A 187 1.51 -1.59 8.08
CA ILE A 187 2.76 -1.80 7.36
C ILE A 187 3.38 -3.08 7.92
N GLU A 188 3.39 -4.11 7.11
CA GLU A 188 3.90 -5.44 7.44
C GLU A 188 5.26 -5.69 6.76
N ASN A 189 6.08 -6.51 7.41
CA ASN A 189 7.33 -7.02 6.85
C ASN A 189 8.30 -5.94 6.34
N LEU A 190 8.33 -4.77 7.00
CA LEU A 190 9.33 -3.75 6.71
C LEU A 190 10.72 -4.29 7.00
N ASN A 191 11.46 -4.56 5.93
CA ASN A 191 12.80 -5.12 6.00
C ASN A 191 13.69 -4.51 4.92
N TRP A 192 14.99 -4.63 5.09
CA TRP A 192 15.98 -4.23 4.11
C TRP A 192 17.10 -5.27 4.01
N ILE A 193 17.70 -5.37 2.83
CA ILE A 193 18.84 -6.25 2.57
C ILE A 193 19.92 -5.50 1.79
N PRO A 194 21.21 -5.76 2.03
CA PRO A 194 22.28 -5.26 1.17
C PRO A 194 22.14 -5.79 -0.26
N THR A 195 22.35 -4.93 -1.26
CA THR A 195 22.41 -5.30 -2.68
C THR A 195 23.79 -5.09 -3.29
N ARG A 196 24.60 -4.21 -2.68
CA ARG A 196 26.03 -4.04 -3.00
C ARG A 196 26.82 -3.91 -1.71
N GLU A 197 27.67 -4.88 -1.45
CA GLU A 197 28.53 -4.95 -0.27
C GLU A 197 29.95 -5.34 -0.69
N ASN A 198 30.96 -4.65 -0.14
CA ASN A 198 32.37 -5.00 -0.32
C ASN A 198 33.07 -4.99 1.04
N LEU A 199 33.66 -6.13 1.42
CA LEU A 199 34.36 -6.31 2.70
C LEU A 199 33.57 -5.71 3.88
N ASP A 200 32.34 -6.15 4.10
CA ASP A 200 31.46 -5.70 5.19
C ASP A 200 31.03 -4.21 5.13
N LYS A 201 31.35 -3.47 4.05
CA LYS A 201 30.82 -2.13 3.77
C LYS A 201 29.63 -2.22 2.82
N ILE A 202 28.48 -1.75 3.29
CA ILE A 202 27.23 -1.68 2.52
C ILE A 202 27.21 -0.37 1.73
N TYR A 203 27.06 -0.47 0.41
CA TYR A 203 26.91 0.67 -0.49
C TYR A 203 25.46 0.86 -0.91
N ASP A 204 24.75 -0.24 -1.17
CA ASP A 204 23.37 -0.19 -1.63
C ASP A 204 22.51 -1.16 -0.80
N ILE A 205 21.25 -0.79 -0.57
CA ILE A 205 20.25 -1.65 0.05
C ILE A 205 18.98 -1.68 -0.79
N ASN A 206 18.21 -2.77 -0.68
CA ASN A 206 16.83 -2.83 -1.13
C ASN A 206 15.92 -2.89 0.09
N VAL A 207 14.94 -2.00 0.15
CA VAL A 207 13.92 -1.96 1.20
C VAL A 207 12.61 -2.49 0.63
N THR A 208 11.96 -3.38 1.38
CA THR A 208 10.68 -3.98 1.00
C THR A 208 9.70 -3.93 2.17
N PHE A 209 8.42 -3.74 1.87
CA PHE A 209 7.33 -3.87 2.84
C PHE A 209 6.00 -4.12 2.12
N VAL A 210 4.99 -4.50 2.90
CA VAL A 210 3.60 -4.67 2.44
C VAL A 210 2.72 -3.69 3.20
N ALA A 211 1.93 -2.91 2.49
CA ALA A 211 0.88 -2.09 3.08
C ALA A 211 -0.46 -2.84 2.98
N LYS A 212 -1.27 -2.80 4.04
CA LYS A 212 -2.63 -3.36 4.01
C LYS A 212 -3.63 -2.46 4.69
N ASP A 213 -4.81 -2.38 4.12
CA ASP A 213 -6.00 -1.78 4.72
C ASP A 213 -7.17 -2.77 4.67
N ASP A 214 -8.19 -2.57 5.50
CA ASP A 214 -9.36 -3.44 5.60
C ASP A 214 -10.58 -2.91 4.84
N LYS A 215 -10.60 -1.62 4.49
CA LYS A 215 -11.77 -0.95 3.89
C LYS A 215 -11.46 -0.29 2.57
N THR A 216 -10.35 0.44 2.49
CA THR A 216 -10.05 1.30 1.34
C THR A 216 -8.69 0.97 0.72
N PRO A 217 -8.56 0.97 -0.62
CA PRO A 217 -7.29 0.71 -1.28
C PRO A 217 -6.20 1.67 -0.81
N ILE A 218 -4.95 1.21 -0.82
CA ILE A 218 -3.82 2.08 -0.58
C ILE A 218 -3.75 3.11 -1.72
N ALA A 219 -3.51 4.38 -1.40
CA ALA A 219 -3.48 5.45 -2.40
C ALA A 219 -2.13 6.17 -2.51
N TYR A 220 -1.27 6.03 -1.49
CA TYR A 220 0.05 6.68 -1.48
C TYR A 220 1.03 5.95 -0.57
N ALA A 221 2.30 5.92 -0.99
CA ALA A 221 3.39 5.42 -0.16
C ALA A 221 4.66 6.24 -0.39
N GLU A 222 5.40 6.48 0.69
CA GLU A 222 6.63 7.24 0.71
C GLU A 222 7.64 6.56 1.64
N LEU A 223 8.90 6.52 1.22
CA LEU A 223 10.02 6.12 2.07
C LEU A 223 10.98 7.29 2.25
N ARG A 224 11.36 7.54 3.50
CA ARG A 224 12.43 8.48 3.88
C ARG A 224 13.60 7.71 4.43
N PHE A 225 14.77 7.97 3.86
CA PHE A 225 16.04 7.45 4.33
C PHE A 225 16.80 8.58 5.01
N VAL A 226 16.78 8.58 6.33
CA VAL A 226 17.22 9.71 7.16
C VAL A 226 18.52 9.33 7.87
N PRO A 227 19.64 10.05 7.65
CA PRO A 227 20.86 9.81 8.42
C PRO A 227 20.66 10.15 9.89
N VAL A 228 21.21 9.33 10.79
CA VAL A 228 21.21 9.61 12.23
C VAL A 228 22.37 10.55 12.57
N GLU A 229 22.05 11.62 13.29
CA GLU A 229 23.05 12.57 13.80
C GLU A 229 23.40 12.27 15.26
N TYR A 230 24.70 12.35 15.57
CA TYR A 230 25.32 12.03 16.85
C TYR A 230 25.77 13.29 17.60
N TYR A 231 24.96 14.36 17.61
CA TYR A 231 25.34 15.63 18.27
C TYR A 231 25.70 15.50 19.75
N TYR A 232 25.23 14.44 20.43
CA TYR A 232 25.65 14.13 21.78
C TYR A 232 27.16 13.90 21.93
N MET A 233 27.88 13.56 20.84
CA MET A 233 29.34 13.48 20.84
C MET A 233 29.98 14.85 21.08
N ILE A 234 29.36 15.91 20.55
CA ILE A 234 29.77 17.29 20.81
C ILE A 234 29.37 17.69 22.23
N GLU A 235 28.09 17.52 22.57
CA GLU A 235 27.50 18.03 23.82
C GLU A 235 28.02 17.32 25.08
N LYS A 236 28.27 16.00 25.01
CA LYS A 236 28.58 15.16 26.18
C LYS A 236 30.00 14.63 26.20
N TYR A 237 30.60 14.39 25.03
CA TYR A 237 31.93 13.79 24.91
C TYR A 237 33.02 14.78 24.50
N GLY A 238 32.67 16.07 24.36
CA GLY A 238 33.64 17.13 24.10
C GLY A 238 34.26 17.09 22.71
N MET A 239 33.63 16.41 21.74
CA MET A 239 34.02 16.47 20.33
C MET A 239 33.92 17.92 19.85
N ARG A 240 34.97 18.41 19.19
CA ARG A 240 34.92 19.73 18.58
C ARG A 240 33.98 19.72 17.37
N PRO A 241 33.08 20.70 17.21
CA PRO A 241 32.16 20.74 16.07
C PRO A 241 32.86 20.62 14.71
N GLU A 242 34.07 21.16 14.56
CA GLU A 242 34.88 21.07 13.35
C GLU A 242 35.40 19.65 13.02
N ASP A 243 35.46 18.76 14.00
CA ASP A 243 35.89 17.36 13.83
C ASP A 243 34.70 16.43 13.52
N TYR A 244 33.48 16.84 13.87
CA TYR A 244 32.27 16.06 13.64
C TYR A 244 32.10 15.55 12.19
N PRO A 245 32.17 16.38 11.13
CA PRO A 245 32.02 15.91 9.75
C PRO A 245 33.19 15.03 9.27
N LYS A 246 34.33 15.00 9.98
CA LYS A 246 35.45 14.11 9.66
C LYS A 246 35.19 12.69 10.16
N VAL A 247 34.54 12.56 11.31
CA VAL A 247 34.20 11.28 11.96
C VAL A 247 32.87 10.74 11.43
N PHE A 248 31.91 11.61 11.20
CA PHE A 248 30.58 11.29 10.68
C PHE A 248 30.37 12.03 9.35
N PRO A 249 30.83 11.49 8.21
CA PRO A 249 30.73 12.15 6.90
C PRO A 249 29.29 12.57 6.61
N PRO A 250 29.01 13.85 6.27
CA PRO A 250 27.65 14.34 6.13
C PRO A 250 26.89 13.59 5.03
N ASP A 251 25.62 13.30 5.28
CA ASP A 251 24.67 12.82 4.27
C ASP A 251 23.34 13.57 4.45
N LYS A 252 22.48 13.49 3.44
CA LYS A 252 21.17 14.15 3.43
C LYS A 252 20.03 13.13 3.47
N GLU A 253 18.91 13.57 4.01
CA GLU A 253 17.66 12.83 3.86
C GLU A 253 17.33 12.61 2.38
N ARG A 254 16.92 11.38 2.07
CA ARG A 254 16.46 10.99 0.74
C ARG A 254 15.02 10.53 0.82
N VAL A 255 14.14 11.15 0.05
CA VAL A 255 12.72 10.86 0.00
C VAL A 255 12.39 10.17 -1.32
N PHE A 256 11.67 9.06 -1.23
CA PHE A 256 11.26 8.24 -2.36
C PHE A 256 9.74 8.13 -2.35
N VAL A 257 9.08 8.71 -3.35
CA VAL A 257 7.67 8.46 -3.62
C VAL A 257 7.58 7.11 -4.33
N LEU A 258 6.81 6.19 -3.76
CA LEU A 258 6.80 4.80 -4.19
C LEU A 258 5.59 4.51 -5.07
N THR A 259 5.78 3.62 -6.02
CA THR A 259 4.69 2.95 -6.74
C THR A 259 4.64 1.49 -6.29
N PRO A 260 3.45 0.87 -6.22
CA PRO A 260 3.34 -0.56 -5.97
C PRO A 260 4.09 -1.38 -7.03
N VAL A 261 4.45 -2.61 -6.68
CA VAL A 261 5.25 -3.49 -7.55
C VAL A 261 4.54 -3.82 -8.87
N ASP A 262 3.20 -3.86 -8.88
CA ASP A 262 2.38 -4.01 -10.08
C ASP A 262 2.10 -2.68 -10.82
N GLY A 263 2.53 -1.56 -10.24
CA GLY A 263 2.46 -0.23 -10.82
C GLY A 263 1.14 0.51 -10.60
N LYS A 264 0.20 -0.03 -9.81
CA LYS A 264 -1.13 0.59 -9.59
C LYS A 264 -1.52 0.57 -8.13
N PHE A 265 -2.27 1.59 -7.72
CA PHE A 265 -2.88 1.69 -6.40
C PHE A 265 -4.34 1.28 -6.52
N ASP A 266 -4.61 -0.03 -6.56
CA ASP A 266 -5.96 -0.57 -6.79
C ASP A 266 -6.36 -1.68 -5.82
N SER A 267 -5.48 -2.06 -4.89
CA SER A 267 -5.68 -3.15 -3.95
C SER A 267 -5.70 -2.68 -2.48
N LEU A 268 -6.39 -3.46 -1.65
CA LEU A 268 -6.34 -3.36 -0.19
C LEU A 268 -4.97 -3.79 0.36
N GLU A 269 -4.23 -4.62 -0.39
CA GLU A 269 -2.87 -5.04 -0.07
C GLU A 269 -1.93 -4.63 -1.21
N GLU A 270 -0.95 -3.78 -0.90
CA GLU A 270 0.07 -3.32 -1.86
C GLU A 270 1.48 -3.68 -1.41
N LYS A 271 2.33 -4.05 -2.37
CA LYS A 271 3.73 -4.43 -2.12
C LYS A 271 4.66 -3.37 -2.68
N PHE A 272 5.71 -3.05 -1.93
CA PHE A 272 6.69 -2.03 -2.31
C PHE A 272 8.11 -2.58 -2.24
N SER A 273 8.94 -2.15 -3.20
CA SER A 273 10.37 -2.43 -3.22
C SER A 273 11.11 -1.22 -3.78
N VAL A 274 12.12 -0.73 -3.06
CA VAL A 274 12.93 0.40 -3.51
C VAL A 274 14.40 0.17 -3.21
N THR A 275 15.25 0.46 -4.20
CA THR A 275 16.70 0.38 -4.06
C THR A 275 17.28 1.74 -3.72
N ILE A 276 18.04 1.81 -2.63
CA ILE A 276 18.76 2.99 -2.17
C ILE A 276 20.24 2.75 -2.46
N LYS A 277 20.84 3.62 -3.26
CA LYS A 277 22.22 3.48 -3.74
C LYS A 277 23.17 4.47 -3.10
N ASP A 278 24.47 4.17 -3.15
CA ASP A 278 25.56 5.08 -2.77
C ASP A 278 25.40 5.64 -1.35
N ILE A 279 25.13 4.75 -0.40
CA ILE A 279 24.98 5.07 1.02
C ILE A 279 26.32 5.49 1.61
N ALA A 280 26.35 6.65 2.26
CA ALA A 280 27.52 7.09 2.99
C ALA A 280 27.73 6.21 4.22
N GLY A 281 28.93 5.67 4.36
CA GLY A 281 29.31 4.97 5.58
C GLY A 281 29.74 5.95 6.68
N GLY A 282 29.97 5.41 7.87
CA GLY A 282 30.34 6.16 9.06
C GLY A 282 29.15 6.53 9.95
N ARG A 283 27.95 6.01 9.68
CA ARG A 283 26.70 6.40 10.37
C ARG A 283 25.61 5.33 10.28
N GLU A 284 24.60 5.46 11.14
CA GLU A 284 23.32 4.74 11.05
C GLU A 284 22.30 5.56 10.25
N TYR A 285 21.26 4.87 9.80
CA TYR A 285 20.12 5.47 9.12
C TYR A 285 18.81 5.00 9.74
N LYS A 286 17.78 5.84 9.58
CA LYS A 286 16.39 5.48 9.80
C LYS A 286 15.72 5.29 8.45
N ILE A 287 15.05 4.17 8.28
CA ILE A 287 14.12 3.92 7.18
C ILE A 287 12.73 4.21 7.75
N VAL A 288 12.13 5.32 7.31
CA VAL A 288 10.78 5.73 7.71
C VAL A 288 9.85 5.52 6.54
N VAL A 289 8.84 4.70 6.70
CA VAL A 289 7.82 4.45 5.69
C VAL A 289 6.53 5.13 6.12
N LEU A 290 5.94 5.90 5.21
CA LEU A 290 4.62 6.49 5.33
C LEU A 290 3.70 5.86 4.28
N VAL A 291 2.54 5.37 4.71
CA VAL A 291 1.50 4.84 3.82
C VAL A 291 0.20 5.58 4.10
N ARG A 292 -0.55 5.87 3.05
CA ARG A 292 -1.89 6.45 3.13
C ARG A 292 -2.87 5.67 2.27
N ASP A 293 -4.05 5.44 2.79
CA ASP A 293 -5.17 4.83 2.06
C ASP A 293 -5.96 5.87 1.24
N LEU A 294 -7.02 5.43 0.57
CA LEU A 294 -7.90 6.29 -0.22
C LEU A 294 -8.74 7.24 0.65
N ALA A 295 -9.08 6.82 1.88
CA ALA A 295 -9.80 7.65 2.85
C ALA A 295 -8.95 8.81 3.40
N GLY A 296 -7.62 8.71 3.28
CA GLY A 296 -6.66 9.69 3.75
C GLY A 296 -6.07 9.36 5.13
N ASN A 297 -6.28 8.16 5.64
CA ASN A 297 -5.69 7.71 6.88
C ASN A 297 -4.21 7.36 6.67
N GLU A 298 -3.35 7.81 7.58
CA GLU A 298 -1.90 7.69 7.42
C GLU A 298 -1.28 6.81 8.51
N LYS A 299 -0.33 5.97 8.11
CA LYS A 299 0.52 5.19 9.02
C LYS A 299 1.99 5.45 8.74
N ILE A 300 2.74 5.67 9.82
CA ILE A 300 4.19 5.80 9.78
C ILE A 300 4.84 4.67 10.60
N VAL A 301 5.84 4.01 10.03
CA VAL A 301 6.68 3.02 10.71
C VAL A 301 8.15 3.33 10.46
N GLU A 302 8.96 3.25 11.52
CA GLU A 302 10.41 3.48 11.49
C GLU A 302 11.16 2.18 11.82
N VAL A 303 12.20 1.87 11.04
CA VAL A 303 13.22 0.88 11.39
C VAL A 303 14.60 1.51 11.28
N LYS A 304 15.48 1.18 12.23
CA LYS A 304 16.86 1.65 12.22
C LYS A 304 17.76 0.64 11.53
N THR A 305 18.71 1.13 10.73
CA THR A 305 19.83 0.31 10.26
C THR A 305 20.85 0.17 11.39
N PRO A 306 21.65 -0.91 11.41
CA PRO A 306 22.89 -0.91 12.16
C PRO A 306 23.84 0.14 11.59
N TYR A 307 24.92 0.41 12.32
CA TYR A 307 25.99 1.29 11.87
C TYR A 307 26.62 0.78 10.57
N ILE A 308 26.60 1.60 9.53
CA ILE A 308 27.22 1.29 8.23
C ILE A 308 28.65 1.82 8.25
N ARG A 309 29.64 0.96 7.96
CA ARG A 309 31.07 1.32 8.03
C ARG A 309 31.45 2.34 6.95
N GLN A 310 32.30 3.31 7.31
CA GLN A 310 32.85 4.27 6.34
C GLN A 310 33.78 3.61 5.33
N PHE A 311 34.56 2.64 5.80
CA PHE A 311 35.56 1.94 5.01
C PHE A 311 35.33 0.42 5.02
N GLU A 312 35.76 -0.17 3.92
CA GLU A 312 35.85 -1.61 3.71
C GLU A 312 36.72 -2.27 4.80
N ASN A 313 36.33 -3.46 5.23
CA ASN A 313 37.01 -4.21 6.28
C ASN A 313 38.23 -4.96 5.74
N PHE A 314 39.22 -4.19 5.29
CA PHE A 314 40.47 -4.74 4.77
C PHE A 314 41.24 -5.57 5.80
N GLY A 315 41.02 -5.31 7.11
CA GLY A 315 41.61 -6.11 8.18
C GLY A 315 41.21 -7.58 8.13
N LYS A 316 39.97 -7.89 7.78
CA LYS A 316 39.49 -9.28 7.61
C LYS A 316 40.22 -9.97 6.45
N GLU A 317 40.31 -9.29 5.31
CA GLU A 317 41.02 -9.82 4.14
C GLU A 317 42.50 -10.07 4.43
N LEU A 318 43.16 -9.15 5.12
CA LEU A 318 44.55 -9.30 5.53
C LEU A 318 44.72 -10.44 6.53
N TYR A 319 43.83 -10.54 7.51
CA TYR A 319 43.86 -11.60 8.52
C TYR A 319 43.73 -12.98 7.89
N ASP A 320 42.80 -13.16 6.94
CA ASP A 320 42.61 -14.41 6.19
C ASP A 320 43.86 -14.77 5.36
N LYS A 321 44.64 -13.77 4.96
CA LYS A 321 45.95 -13.92 4.29
C LYS A 321 47.12 -14.10 5.26
N GLY A 322 46.87 -14.22 6.57
CA GLY A 322 47.88 -14.39 7.61
C GLY A 322 48.62 -13.10 7.98
N ILE A 323 48.12 -11.94 7.57
CA ILE A 323 48.70 -10.62 7.87
C ILE A 323 47.93 -10.01 9.05
N ILE A 324 48.60 -9.88 10.19
CA ILE A 324 48.04 -9.23 11.38
C ILE A 324 48.37 -7.75 11.34
N VAL A 325 47.34 -6.91 11.25
CA VAL A 325 47.47 -5.46 11.41
C VAL A 325 47.32 -5.13 12.90
N ALA A 326 48.37 -4.55 13.50
CA ALA A 326 48.35 -4.07 14.87
C ALA A 326 48.55 -2.55 14.89
N ALA A 327 47.73 -1.84 15.66
CA ALA A 327 47.94 -0.43 15.97
C ALA A 327 48.70 -0.33 17.30
N HIS A 328 49.91 0.22 17.27
CA HIS A 328 50.67 0.51 18.47
C HIS A 328 50.36 1.95 18.91
N TYR A 329 49.50 2.10 19.91
CA TYR A 329 49.28 3.39 20.54
C TYR A 329 50.41 3.65 21.54
N TYR A 330 51.28 4.59 21.23
CA TYR A 330 52.20 5.11 22.24
C TYR A 330 51.39 5.97 23.21
N ASN A 331 51.30 5.52 24.47
CA ASN A 331 50.81 6.32 25.59
C ASN A 331 51.86 7.41 25.89
N TRP A 332 51.99 8.40 25.00
CA TRP A 332 52.84 9.57 25.24
C TRP A 332 51.96 10.78 25.55
N TYR A 333 51.93 11.05 26.86
CA TYR A 333 51.51 12.24 27.62
C TYR A 333 50.02 12.54 27.79
#